data_AF-A0A7C3QU61-F1
#
_entry.id   AF-A0A7C3QU61-F1
#
_cell.length_a   1.000
_cell.length_b   1.000
_cell.length_c   1.000
_cell.angle_alpha   90.00
_cell.angle_beta   90.00
_cell.angle_gamma   90.00
#
_symmetry.space_group_name_H-M   'P 1'
#
loop_
_entity.id
_entity.type
_entity.pdbx_description
1 polymer ?
#
loop_
_entity_poly.entity_id
_entity_poly.type
_entity_poly.pdbx_seq_one_letter_code
_entity_poly.pdbx_strand_id
1 'polypeptide(L)'
;MNGSAPLDKKVPHLRPLLKWAGGKHQLLGELLPRIPEKYGRYIEPFFGGGALFFAVAPGKGVISDSNPELVNLYRCIADDVEGVIGYLQNFVNTEEDFYAVRRMDWRAISPSFAAARTLYLNRTCYNGLFRVNGAGHFNVPFGHYKKAKILDEDSLRATSALLRNTLILCGDYRDILKEYAEPGDFVFLDPPYLPVSEYADFRRYTKEQFYEEDHRDLAREVDRLQSLGCHVILTNSDHPLVHDLYRKHRIDIVSSRRLISCKGNGRSGRDVIVVVSPAPSVSSSLKADILPVQLKQYPATRFMGSKNKLLGEIWSVASQFRFERVIDLFSGSGVVGYLFKVQGKTVMSNDHMAMSATFARAMIENGDTLLPEEEAWMLLEPIQPVDRFVERTF
;
A
#
# COMPACT_ATOMS: atom_id res chain seq x y z
N MET A 1 9.30 31.20 5.37
CA MET A 1 8.69 31.20 6.72
C MET A 1 8.08 29.82 6.92
N ASN A 2 8.76 28.98 7.70
CA ASN A 2 8.38 27.59 7.95
C ASN A 2 7.36 27.55 9.09
N GLY A 3 6.16 27.07 8.79
CA GLY A 3 5.14 26.73 9.78
C GLY A 3 4.89 25.24 9.76
N SER A 4 5.79 24.46 10.35
CA SER A 4 5.48 23.09 10.77
C SER A 4 4.49 23.21 11.93
N ALA A 5 3.27 22.70 11.76
CA ALA A 5 2.33 22.58 12.87
C ALA A 5 2.98 21.70 13.96
N PRO A 6 3.10 22.19 15.21
CA PRO A 6 3.59 21.36 16.29
C PRO A 6 2.58 20.24 16.56
N LEU A 7 3.08 19.00 16.68
CA LEU A 7 2.34 17.88 17.27
C LEU A 7 1.92 18.29 18.68
N ASP A 8 0.66 18.67 18.82
CA ASP A 8 0.14 19.29 20.03
C ASP A 8 0.13 18.27 21.19
N LYS A 9 0.81 18.64 22.26
CA LYS A 9 0.96 17.85 23.48
C LYS A 9 -0.33 17.94 24.29
N LYS A 10 -1.30 17.04 24.08
CA LYS A 10 -2.31 16.63 25.10
C LYS A 10 -3.31 15.54 24.67
N VAL A 11 -3.06 14.76 23.61
CA VAL A 11 -3.87 13.55 23.37
C VAL A 11 -3.33 12.45 24.30
N PRO A 12 -4.14 11.84 25.18
CA PRO A 12 -3.69 10.69 25.95
C PRO A 12 -3.17 9.64 24.96
N HIS A 13 -1.93 9.16 25.15
CA HIS A 13 -1.35 8.12 24.29
C HIS A 13 -2.27 6.89 24.32
N LEU A 14 -3.07 6.73 23.26
CA LEU A 14 -3.93 5.58 23.08
C LEU A 14 -3.06 4.35 22.92
N ARG A 15 -3.45 3.28 23.61
CA ARG A 15 -2.79 1.98 23.54
C ARG A 15 -3.83 0.93 23.18
N PRO A 16 -3.45 -0.10 22.42
CA PRO A 16 -4.22 -1.33 22.28
C PRO A 16 -4.87 -1.80 23.57
N LEU A 17 -6.18 -2.05 23.48
CA LEU A 17 -6.98 -2.57 24.60
C LEU A 17 -6.61 -4.01 24.97
N LEU A 18 -6.11 -4.77 23.99
CA LEU A 18 -5.72 -6.17 24.13
C LEU A 18 -4.20 -6.32 24.01
N LYS A 19 -3.66 -7.23 24.82
CA LYS A 19 -2.41 -7.88 24.45
C LYS A 19 -2.73 -8.84 23.30
N TRP A 20 -2.09 -8.63 22.16
CA TRP A 20 -2.32 -9.41 20.96
C TRP A 20 -1.03 -10.07 20.50
N ALA A 21 -1.11 -11.34 20.08
CA ALA A 21 0.03 -12.02 19.50
C ALA A 21 0.48 -11.27 18.23
N GLY A 22 1.78 -10.99 18.10
CA GLY A 22 2.29 -10.18 16.99
C GLY A 22 2.09 -8.67 17.13
N GLY A 23 1.58 -8.18 18.26
CA GLY A 23 1.31 -6.75 18.48
C GLY A 23 2.52 -5.86 18.18
N LYS A 24 2.36 -4.97 17.19
CA LYS A 24 3.42 -4.16 16.58
C LYS A 24 3.95 -2.99 17.40
N HIS A 25 3.71 -2.98 18.71
CA HIS A 25 4.22 -1.95 19.62
C HIS A 25 5.74 -1.74 19.53
N GLN A 26 6.50 -2.83 19.42
CA GLN A 26 7.96 -2.76 19.31
C GLN A 26 8.42 -2.19 17.96
N LEU A 27 7.57 -2.30 16.93
CA LEU A 27 7.84 -1.81 15.58
C LEU A 27 7.33 -0.40 15.34
N LEU A 28 6.60 0.21 16.28
CA LEU A 28 6.06 1.57 16.11
C LEU A 28 7.16 2.61 15.82
N GLY A 29 8.34 2.48 16.44
CA GLY A 29 9.47 3.38 16.18
C GLY A 29 9.98 3.33 14.73
N GLU A 30 9.82 2.18 14.07
CA GLU A 30 10.20 1.98 12.67
C GLU A 30 9.04 2.26 11.70
N LEU A 31 7.79 2.04 12.13
CA LEU A 31 6.60 2.20 11.31
C LEU A 31 6.15 3.66 11.19
N LEU A 32 6.08 4.40 12.31
CA LEU A 32 5.57 5.78 12.33
C LEU A 32 6.33 6.72 11.37
N PRO A 33 7.67 6.68 11.27
CA PRO A 33 8.40 7.53 10.33
C PRO A 33 8.16 7.20 8.85
N ARG A 34 7.51 6.06 8.54
CA ARG A 34 7.26 5.58 7.18
C ARG A 34 5.86 5.89 6.70
N ILE A 35 4.97 6.30 7.60
CA ILE A 35 3.60 6.70 7.26
C ILE A 35 3.68 7.94 6.36
N PRO A 36 2.90 8.00 5.28
CA PRO A 36 2.85 9.19 4.43
C PRO A 36 2.38 10.41 5.24
N GLU A 37 3.00 11.57 5.00
CA GLU A 37 2.62 12.83 5.68
C GLU A 37 1.15 13.21 5.44
N LYS A 38 0.61 12.81 4.28
CA LYS A 38 -0.79 13.01 3.89
C LYS A 38 -1.33 11.73 3.26
N TYR A 39 -2.53 11.36 3.67
CA TYR A 39 -3.29 10.24 3.11
C TYR A 39 -4.79 10.53 3.27
N GLY A 40 -5.62 9.77 2.55
CA GLY A 40 -7.06 9.78 2.68
C GLY A 40 -7.52 9.15 3.99
N ARG A 41 -8.06 7.94 3.92
CA ARG A 41 -8.43 7.12 5.08
C ARG A 41 -7.28 6.21 5.47
N TYR A 42 -7.29 5.80 6.74
CA TYR A 42 -6.48 4.70 7.23
C TYR A 42 -7.25 3.39 7.06
N ILE A 43 -6.63 2.36 6.49
CA ILE A 43 -7.24 1.04 6.30
C ILE A 43 -6.34 -0.04 6.90
N GLU A 44 -6.87 -0.86 7.82
CA GLU A 44 -6.13 -1.97 8.44
C GLU A 44 -7.03 -3.22 8.49
N PRO A 45 -6.93 -4.12 7.48
CA PRO A 45 -7.84 -5.26 7.37
C PRO A 45 -7.42 -6.50 8.18
N PHE A 46 -6.27 -6.42 8.85
CA PHE A 46 -5.75 -7.42 9.80
C PHE A 46 -5.60 -6.78 11.17
N PHE A 47 -6.71 -6.27 11.73
CA PHE A 47 -6.67 -5.34 12.84
C PHE A 47 -6.01 -5.90 14.09
N GLY A 48 -6.33 -7.14 14.48
CA GLY A 48 -5.78 -7.75 15.68
C GLY A 48 -5.88 -6.86 16.92
N GLY A 49 -4.73 -6.39 17.43
CA GLY A 49 -4.68 -5.47 18.58
C GLY A 49 -4.77 -3.98 18.22
N GLY A 50 -4.64 -3.60 16.95
CA GLY A 50 -4.71 -2.20 16.47
C GLY A 50 -3.52 -1.33 16.87
N ALA A 51 -2.32 -1.90 17.06
CA ALA A 51 -1.16 -1.16 17.60
C ALA A 51 -0.80 0.08 16.79
N LEU A 52 -0.79 -0.03 15.46
CA LEU A 52 -0.49 1.12 14.60
C LEU A 52 -1.68 2.08 14.57
N PHE A 53 -2.91 1.58 14.42
CA PHE A 53 -4.13 2.40 14.44
C PHE A 53 -4.21 3.31 15.68
N PHE A 54 -3.98 2.78 16.88
CA PHE A 54 -4.03 3.58 18.12
C PHE A 54 -2.86 4.56 18.24
N ALA A 55 -1.68 4.23 17.70
CA ALA A 55 -0.55 5.14 17.70
C ALA A 55 -0.75 6.31 16.71
N VAL A 56 -1.40 6.04 15.58
CA VAL A 56 -1.73 7.03 14.54
C VAL A 56 -2.94 7.87 14.93
N ALA A 57 -3.93 7.25 15.58
CA ALA A 57 -5.23 7.85 15.92
C ALA A 57 -5.87 8.57 14.71
N PRO A 58 -6.12 7.86 13.59
CA PRO A 58 -6.56 8.48 12.35
C PRO A 58 -7.96 9.11 12.51
N GLY A 59 -8.19 10.26 11.86
CA GLY A 59 -9.49 10.92 11.90
C GLY A 59 -10.61 10.15 11.18
N LYS A 60 -10.26 9.35 10.17
CA LYS A 60 -11.16 8.42 9.48
C LYS A 60 -10.43 7.09 9.26
N GLY A 61 -11.04 6.00 9.69
CA GLY A 61 -10.46 4.66 9.56
C GLY A 61 -11.46 3.62 9.07
N VAL A 62 -10.96 2.62 8.37
CA VAL A 62 -11.64 1.35 8.09
C VAL A 62 -10.80 0.24 8.71
N ILE A 63 -11.34 -0.45 9.70
CA ILE A 63 -10.66 -1.56 10.37
C ILE A 63 -11.48 -2.83 10.19
N SER A 64 -10.80 -3.95 9.99
CA SER A 64 -11.46 -5.25 9.95
C SER A 64 -10.58 -6.36 10.50
N ASP A 65 -11.23 -7.45 10.88
CA ASP A 65 -10.56 -8.70 11.19
C ASP A 65 -11.50 -9.86 10.83
N SER A 66 -10.95 -11.04 10.56
CA SER A 66 -11.75 -12.25 10.33
C SER A 66 -12.31 -12.83 11.63
N ASN A 67 -11.81 -12.41 12.79
CA ASN A 67 -12.29 -12.86 14.09
C ASN A 67 -13.54 -12.08 14.56
N PRO A 68 -14.73 -12.69 14.55
CA PRO A 68 -15.97 -11.99 14.92
C PRO A 68 -16.05 -11.63 16.42
N GLU A 69 -15.38 -12.37 17.32
CA GLU A 69 -15.36 -12.03 18.76
C GLU A 69 -14.54 -10.74 18.99
N LEU A 70 -13.45 -10.58 18.24
CA LEU A 70 -12.63 -9.38 18.26
C LEU A 70 -13.38 -8.18 17.68
N VAL A 71 -14.07 -8.36 16.56
CA VAL A 71 -14.87 -7.30 15.94
C VAL A 71 -16.03 -6.89 16.85
N ASN A 72 -16.70 -7.84 17.51
CA ASN A 72 -17.73 -7.56 18.51
C ASN A 72 -17.17 -6.68 19.65
N LEU A 73 -15.98 -7.00 20.16
CA LEU A 73 -15.33 -6.18 21.18
C LEU A 73 -15.18 -4.72 20.72
N TYR A 74 -14.57 -4.47 19.57
CA TYR A 74 -14.32 -3.10 19.12
C TYR A 74 -15.61 -2.33 18.79
N ARG A 75 -16.63 -3.00 18.23
CA ARG A 75 -17.97 -2.42 18.02
C ARG A 75 -18.65 -2.03 19.33
N CYS A 76 -18.67 -2.93 20.31
CA CYS A 76 -19.25 -2.61 21.63
C CYS A 76 -18.52 -1.47 22.33
N ILE A 77 -17.19 -1.36 22.21
CA ILE A 77 -16.46 -0.21 22.73
C ILE A 77 -16.82 1.08 21.98
N ALA A 78 -17.07 1.03 20.67
CA ALA A 78 -17.51 2.21 19.92
C ALA A 78 -18.92 2.65 20.35
N ASP A 79 -19.85 1.71 20.42
CA ASP A 79 -21.29 1.97 20.54
C ASP A 79 -21.78 2.09 22.00
N ASP A 80 -21.30 1.22 22.90
CA ASP A 80 -21.80 1.07 24.28
C ASP A 80 -20.63 0.82 25.28
N VAL A 81 -19.70 1.77 25.35
CA VAL A 81 -18.54 1.66 26.26
C VAL A 81 -18.94 1.59 27.74
N GLU A 82 -20.00 2.29 28.14
CA GLU A 82 -20.44 2.32 29.55
C GLU A 82 -21.07 0.98 29.97
N GLY A 83 -21.82 0.31 29.09
CA GLY A 83 -22.28 -1.06 29.34
C GLY A 83 -21.12 -2.04 29.54
N VAL A 84 -20.07 -1.94 28.70
CA VAL A 84 -18.85 -2.75 28.85
C VAL A 84 -18.14 -2.45 30.18
N ILE A 85 -18.00 -1.18 30.56
CA ILE A 85 -17.40 -0.76 31.85
C ILE A 85 -18.20 -1.34 33.02
N GLY A 86 -19.54 -1.22 32.99
CA GLY A 86 -20.40 -1.73 34.06
C GLY A 86 -20.24 -3.24 34.28
N TYR A 87 -20.10 -4.03 33.21
CA TYR A 87 -19.79 -5.46 33.36
C TYR A 87 -18.38 -5.71 33.91
N LEU A 88 -17.37 -4.98 33.41
CA LEU A 88 -15.98 -5.15 33.84
C LEU A 88 -15.77 -4.85 35.33
N GLN A 89 -16.53 -3.91 35.91
CA GLN A 89 -16.48 -3.58 37.34
C GLN A 89 -16.82 -4.77 38.25
N ASN A 90 -17.59 -5.73 37.75
CA ASN A 90 -18.08 -6.88 38.53
C ASN A 90 -17.18 -8.12 38.42
N PHE A 91 -16.18 -8.13 37.53
CA PHE A 91 -15.30 -9.29 37.40
C PHE A 91 -14.23 -9.32 38.48
N VAL A 92 -14.00 -10.52 39.03
CA VAL A 92 -12.96 -10.77 40.02
C VAL A 92 -11.86 -11.64 39.42
N ASN A 93 -10.61 -11.36 39.78
CA ASN A 93 -9.44 -12.09 39.29
C ASN A 93 -9.15 -13.34 40.15
N THR A 94 -10.09 -14.29 40.22
CA THR A 94 -9.86 -15.61 40.81
C THR A 94 -9.78 -16.68 39.74
N GLU A 95 -9.14 -17.81 40.07
CA GLU A 95 -9.07 -18.95 39.14
C GLU A 95 -10.46 -19.55 38.86
N GLU A 96 -11.32 -19.60 39.87
CA GLU A 96 -12.69 -20.09 39.76
C GLU A 96 -13.53 -19.21 38.83
N ASP A 97 -13.54 -17.89 39.05
CA ASP A 97 -14.24 -16.91 38.22
C ASP A 97 -13.70 -16.93 36.79
N PHE A 98 -12.38 -17.01 36.63
CA PHE A 98 -11.76 -17.06 35.31
C PHE A 98 -12.28 -18.23 34.49
N TYR A 99 -12.30 -19.44 35.06
CA TYR A 99 -12.79 -20.61 34.35
C TYR A 99 -14.33 -20.61 34.19
N ALA A 100 -15.09 -20.00 35.10
CA ALA A 100 -16.52 -19.80 34.93
C ALA A 100 -16.82 -18.91 33.72
N VAL A 101 -16.16 -17.74 33.62
CA VAL A 101 -16.30 -16.80 32.51
C VAL A 101 -15.77 -17.40 31.20
N ARG A 102 -14.64 -18.13 31.24
CA ARG A 102 -14.06 -18.77 30.05
C ARG A 102 -14.98 -19.83 29.43
N ARG A 103 -15.76 -20.55 30.24
CA ARG A 103 -16.73 -21.57 29.75
C ARG A 103 -17.91 -20.97 29.01
N MET A 104 -18.23 -19.70 29.22
CA MET A 104 -19.33 -19.03 28.52
C MET A 104 -19.04 -18.93 27.02
N ASP A 105 -20.01 -19.25 26.18
CA ASP A 105 -19.96 -18.98 24.74
C ASP A 105 -20.34 -17.51 24.52
N TRP A 106 -19.44 -16.75 23.88
CA TRP A 106 -19.65 -15.32 23.64
C TRP A 106 -20.83 -15.07 22.69
N ARG A 107 -21.22 -16.06 21.88
CA ARG A 107 -22.38 -15.99 20.98
C ARG A 107 -23.72 -16.13 21.69
N ALA A 108 -23.71 -16.68 22.90
CA ALA A 108 -24.92 -16.97 23.68
C ALA A 108 -25.21 -15.92 24.77
N ILE A 109 -24.43 -14.84 24.81
CA ILE A 109 -24.55 -13.74 25.77
C ILE A 109 -24.69 -12.40 25.05
N SER A 110 -25.08 -11.34 25.78
CA SER A 110 -25.23 -10.01 25.16
C SER A 110 -23.90 -9.50 24.58
N PRO A 111 -23.93 -8.75 23.45
CA PRO A 111 -22.72 -8.22 22.82
C PRO A 111 -21.78 -7.46 23.77
N SER A 112 -22.32 -6.54 24.59
CA SER A 112 -21.53 -5.77 25.56
C SER A 112 -20.92 -6.66 26.65
N PHE A 113 -21.63 -7.71 27.10
CA PHE A 113 -21.06 -8.68 28.05
C PHE A 113 -20.00 -9.56 27.40
N ALA A 114 -20.17 -9.96 26.14
CA ALA A 114 -19.15 -10.68 25.36
C ALA A 114 -17.87 -9.85 25.18
N ALA A 115 -17.99 -8.55 24.93
CA ALA A 115 -16.87 -7.62 24.86
C ALA A 115 -16.15 -7.50 26.21
N ALA A 116 -16.90 -7.29 27.30
CA ALA A 116 -16.35 -7.25 28.66
C ALA A 116 -15.64 -8.57 29.03
N ARG A 117 -16.26 -9.72 28.73
CA ARG A 117 -15.68 -11.05 28.89
C ARG A 117 -14.36 -11.18 28.14
N THR A 118 -14.30 -10.75 26.88
CA THR A 118 -13.08 -10.83 26.05
C THR A 118 -11.92 -10.05 26.66
N LEU A 119 -12.19 -8.81 27.10
CA LEU A 119 -11.19 -7.98 27.78
C LEU A 119 -10.74 -8.59 29.11
N TYR A 120 -11.68 -9.07 29.92
CA TYR A 120 -11.38 -9.73 31.19
C TYR A 120 -10.47 -10.94 30.98
N LEU A 121 -10.84 -11.86 30.06
CA LEU A 121 -10.04 -13.04 29.77
C LEU A 121 -8.65 -12.65 29.27
N ASN A 122 -8.53 -11.69 28.35
CA ASN A 122 -7.23 -11.23 27.86
C ASN A 122 -6.37 -10.62 28.97
N ARG A 123 -6.94 -9.89 29.91
CA ARG A 123 -6.20 -9.22 30.99
C ARG A 123 -5.77 -10.17 32.12
N THR A 124 -6.45 -11.32 32.26
CA THR A 124 -6.27 -12.26 33.37
C THR A 124 -5.69 -13.62 32.96
N CYS A 125 -5.72 -13.97 31.67
CA CYS A 125 -5.15 -15.23 31.16
C CYS A 125 -3.62 -15.20 31.03
N TYR A 126 -3.02 -16.38 30.89
CA TYR A 126 -1.59 -16.55 30.72
C TYR A 126 -1.03 -15.70 29.55
N ASN A 127 -0.11 -14.80 29.89
CA ASN A 127 0.57 -13.85 29.00
C ASN A 127 -0.34 -12.90 28.19
N GLY A 128 -1.63 -12.81 28.53
CA GLY A 128 -2.60 -12.05 27.77
C GLY A 128 -2.72 -12.51 26.32
N LEU A 129 -2.62 -13.80 26.09
CA LEU A 129 -2.74 -14.39 24.76
C LEU A 129 -4.23 -14.46 24.36
N PHE A 130 -4.55 -14.15 23.11
CA PHE A 130 -5.83 -14.52 22.53
C PHE A 130 -5.65 -15.80 21.70
N ARG A 131 -6.30 -16.89 22.11
CA ARG A 131 -6.24 -18.17 21.41
C ARG A 131 -7.55 -18.94 21.57
N VAL A 132 -8.02 -19.50 20.45
CA VAL A 132 -9.21 -20.35 20.40
C VAL A 132 -8.84 -21.78 19.96
N ASN A 133 -9.68 -22.75 20.30
CA ASN A 133 -9.60 -24.10 19.75
C ASN A 133 -10.30 -24.20 18.38
N GLY A 134 -10.30 -25.39 17.76
CA GLY A 134 -10.97 -25.60 16.46
C GLY A 134 -12.49 -25.36 16.46
N ALA A 135 -13.13 -25.41 17.63
CA ALA A 135 -14.53 -25.03 17.83
C ALA A 135 -14.74 -23.52 18.01
N GLY A 136 -13.66 -22.72 18.02
CA GLY A 136 -13.72 -21.27 18.21
C GLY A 136 -13.92 -20.84 19.66
N HIS A 137 -13.64 -21.71 20.64
CA HIS A 137 -13.72 -21.38 22.07
C HIS A 137 -12.36 -20.96 22.62
N PHE A 138 -12.34 -19.88 23.40
CA PHE A 138 -11.14 -19.40 24.08
C PHE A 138 -10.51 -20.48 24.97
N ASN A 139 -9.22 -20.78 24.77
CA ASN A 139 -8.57 -21.93 25.39
C ASN A 139 -7.27 -21.62 26.16
N VAL A 140 -7.03 -20.37 26.54
CA VAL A 140 -5.84 -19.97 27.31
C VAL A 140 -6.08 -20.19 28.81
N PRO A 141 -5.12 -20.77 29.57
CA PRO A 141 -5.26 -20.96 31.02
C PRO A 141 -5.17 -19.65 31.79
N PHE A 142 -5.52 -19.70 33.09
CA PHE A 142 -5.42 -18.56 34.00
C PHE A 142 -3.96 -18.08 34.14
N GLY A 143 -3.77 -16.76 34.28
CA GLY A 143 -2.45 -16.13 34.28
C GLY A 143 -1.80 -15.94 35.65
N HIS A 144 -2.51 -16.22 36.75
CA HIS A 144 -2.04 -16.07 38.13
C HIS A 144 -1.43 -14.69 38.47
N TYR A 145 -1.94 -13.62 37.87
CA TYR A 145 -1.49 -12.25 38.16
C TYR A 145 -1.97 -11.80 39.54
N LYS A 146 -1.06 -11.33 40.40
CA LYS A 146 -1.41 -10.81 41.74
C LYS A 146 -2.28 -9.53 41.69
N LYS A 147 -2.07 -8.69 40.68
CA LYS A 147 -2.85 -7.47 40.41
C LYS A 147 -3.10 -7.34 38.91
N ALA A 148 -4.17 -7.95 38.41
CA ALA A 148 -4.61 -7.73 37.05
C ALA A 148 -5.37 -6.39 36.96
N LYS A 149 -4.96 -5.49 36.06
CA LYS A 149 -5.73 -4.29 35.76
C LYS A 149 -6.91 -4.67 34.85
N ILE A 150 -7.99 -5.18 35.46
CA ILE A 150 -9.20 -5.63 34.75
C ILE A 150 -9.94 -4.45 34.11
N LEU A 151 -9.97 -3.30 34.79
CA LEU A 151 -10.69 -2.11 34.35
C LEU A 151 -9.74 -0.92 34.20
N ASP A 152 -9.96 -0.16 33.13
CA ASP A 152 -9.26 1.09 32.83
C ASP A 152 -10.25 2.03 32.13
N GLU A 153 -11.11 2.69 32.91
CA GLU A 153 -12.25 3.44 32.36
C GLU A 153 -11.81 4.56 31.41
N ASP A 154 -10.79 5.33 31.79
CA ASP A 154 -10.28 6.44 30.98
C ASP A 154 -9.76 5.94 29.63
N SER A 155 -9.02 4.83 29.62
CA SER A 155 -8.52 4.23 28.39
C SER A 155 -9.65 3.70 27.50
N LEU A 156 -10.70 3.12 28.09
CA LEU A 156 -11.85 2.60 27.34
C LEU A 156 -12.67 3.73 26.72
N ARG A 157 -12.96 4.79 27.49
CA ARG A 157 -13.68 5.98 27.00
C ARG A 157 -12.90 6.72 25.91
N ALA A 158 -11.59 6.87 26.09
CA ALA A 158 -10.73 7.47 25.06
C ALA A 158 -10.69 6.63 23.77
N THR A 159 -10.67 5.30 23.91
CA THR A 159 -10.73 4.38 22.77
C THR A 159 -12.08 4.44 22.06
N SER A 160 -13.18 4.49 22.83
CA SER A 160 -14.54 4.67 22.30
C SER A 160 -14.65 5.93 21.44
N ALA A 161 -14.11 7.05 21.91
CA ALA A 161 -14.13 8.32 21.18
C ALA A 161 -13.43 8.23 19.80
N LEU A 162 -12.33 7.49 19.70
CA LEU A 162 -11.64 7.25 18.42
C LEU A 162 -12.46 6.30 17.53
N LEU A 163 -12.92 5.18 18.08
CA LEU A 163 -13.60 4.13 17.32
C LEU A 163 -14.98 4.56 16.77
N ARG A 164 -15.66 5.52 17.43
CA ARG A 164 -16.93 6.09 16.92
C ARG A 164 -16.82 6.73 15.54
N ASN A 165 -15.62 7.16 15.14
CA ASN A 165 -15.36 7.74 13.81
C ASN A 165 -14.71 6.72 12.85
N THR A 166 -14.74 5.44 13.19
CA THR A 166 -14.09 4.36 12.46
C THR A 166 -15.13 3.36 11.98
N LEU A 167 -15.04 2.95 10.72
CA LEU A 167 -15.85 1.86 10.19
C LEU A 167 -15.24 0.51 10.63
N ILE A 168 -15.99 -0.27 11.40
CA ILE A 168 -15.52 -1.53 12.00
C ILE A 168 -16.25 -2.71 11.35
N LEU A 169 -15.50 -3.52 10.59
CA LEU A 169 -16.04 -4.61 9.76
C LEU A 169 -15.53 -5.98 10.20
N CYS A 170 -16.32 -7.01 9.92
CA CYS A 170 -15.93 -8.42 10.11
C CYS A 170 -15.92 -9.06 8.73
N GLY A 171 -14.76 -9.49 8.24
CA GLY A 171 -14.62 -10.02 6.89
C GLY A 171 -13.19 -10.36 6.50
N ASP A 172 -13.04 -11.03 5.36
CA ASP A 172 -11.74 -11.32 4.75
C ASP A 172 -11.13 -10.05 4.16
N TYR A 173 -9.81 -9.91 4.26
CA TYR A 173 -9.08 -8.73 3.81
C TYR A 173 -9.31 -8.41 2.32
N ARG A 174 -9.54 -9.43 1.48
CA ARG A 174 -9.77 -9.26 0.03
C ARG A 174 -11.02 -8.45 -0.24
N ASP A 175 -12.13 -8.80 0.41
CA ASP A 175 -13.40 -8.12 0.24
C ASP A 175 -13.32 -6.68 0.78
N ILE A 176 -12.69 -6.51 1.94
CA ILE A 176 -12.53 -5.20 2.59
C ILE A 176 -11.68 -4.27 1.71
N LEU A 177 -10.54 -4.71 1.22
CA LEU A 177 -9.68 -3.87 0.36
C LEU A 177 -10.33 -3.59 -1.00
N LYS A 178 -11.09 -4.54 -1.54
CA LYS A 178 -11.79 -4.36 -2.82
C LYS A 178 -12.94 -3.36 -2.72
N GLU A 179 -13.73 -3.44 -1.66
CA GLU A 179 -14.93 -2.60 -1.48
C GLU A 179 -14.56 -1.20 -0.96
N TYR A 180 -13.57 -1.10 -0.07
CA TYR A 180 -13.31 0.13 0.66
C TYR A 180 -12.05 0.88 0.25
N ALA A 181 -11.05 0.30 -0.42
CA ALA A 181 -9.84 1.07 -0.73
C ALA A 181 -10.06 2.07 -1.87
N GLU A 182 -9.63 3.32 -1.68
CA GLU A 182 -9.68 4.40 -2.66
C GLU A 182 -8.28 4.99 -2.93
N PRO A 183 -8.07 5.67 -4.09
CA PRO A 183 -6.83 6.37 -4.37
C PRO A 183 -6.44 7.35 -3.26
N GLY A 184 -5.17 7.32 -2.85
CA GLY A 184 -4.63 8.19 -1.79
C GLY A 184 -4.84 7.67 -0.36
N ASP A 185 -5.58 6.57 -0.15
CA ASP A 185 -5.69 5.93 1.16
C ASP A 185 -4.35 5.36 1.63
N PHE A 186 -4.17 5.29 2.96
CA PHE A 186 -3.06 4.58 3.58
C PHE A 186 -3.55 3.23 4.11
N VAL A 187 -2.96 2.15 3.58
CA VAL A 187 -3.28 0.77 3.92
C VAL A 187 -2.14 0.16 4.72
N PHE A 188 -2.44 -0.32 5.93
CA PHE A 188 -1.50 -1.08 6.75
C PHE A 188 -1.88 -2.57 6.75
N LEU A 189 -0.93 -3.42 6.34
CA LEU A 189 -1.13 -4.86 6.21
C LEU A 189 -0.21 -5.61 7.17
N ASP A 190 -0.81 -6.31 8.14
CA ASP A 190 -0.10 -7.16 9.11
C ASP A 190 -0.69 -8.57 9.11
N PRO A 191 -0.54 -9.35 8.02
CA PRO A 191 -1.09 -10.69 7.93
C PRO A 191 -0.45 -11.63 8.96
N PRO A 192 -1.04 -12.81 9.22
CA PRO A 192 -0.33 -13.88 9.92
C PRO A 192 1.01 -14.19 9.23
N TYR A 193 2.09 -14.36 10.01
CA TYR A 193 3.45 -14.50 9.46
C TYR A 193 3.75 -15.92 9.00
N LEU A 194 4.52 -16.04 7.92
CA LEU A 194 5.13 -17.29 7.51
C LEU A 194 6.06 -17.85 8.61
N PRO A 195 6.03 -19.17 8.87
CA PRO A 195 6.99 -19.79 9.78
C PRO A 195 8.40 -19.75 9.17
N VAL A 196 9.39 -19.30 9.95
CA VAL A 196 10.79 -19.14 9.48
C VAL A 196 11.58 -20.47 9.47
N SER A 197 10.98 -21.57 9.96
CA SER A 197 11.56 -22.91 9.80
C SER A 197 10.48 -23.99 9.71
N GLU A 198 10.74 -25.07 8.96
CA GLU A 198 9.85 -26.24 8.81
C GLU A 198 9.46 -26.89 10.15
N TYR A 199 10.26 -26.67 11.21
CA TYR A 199 10.00 -27.18 12.56
C TYR A 199 9.42 -26.13 13.52
N ALA A 200 9.38 -24.85 13.15
CA ALA A 200 8.72 -23.79 13.91
C ALA A 200 7.24 -23.75 13.54
N ASP A 201 6.59 -24.89 13.75
CA ASP A 201 5.21 -25.10 13.40
C ASP A 201 4.30 -24.25 14.31
N PHE A 202 4.04 -23.03 13.88
CA PHE A 202 3.12 -22.10 14.52
C PHE A 202 1.66 -22.52 14.23
N ARG A 203 1.34 -23.83 14.39
CA ARG A 203 0.03 -24.47 14.10
C ARG A 203 -1.15 -23.98 14.96
N ARG A 204 -1.15 -22.78 15.54
CA ARG A 204 -1.97 -22.50 16.75
C ARG A 204 -2.75 -21.20 16.82
N TYR A 205 -2.82 -20.38 15.78
CA TYR A 205 -3.62 -19.16 15.85
C TYR A 205 -4.41 -19.02 14.56
N THR A 206 -5.73 -18.88 14.72
CA THR A 206 -6.84 -18.88 13.73
C THR A 206 -7.21 -20.23 13.09
N LYS A 207 -8.53 -20.44 12.97
CA LYS A 207 -9.16 -21.63 12.35
C LYS A 207 -8.93 -21.66 10.84
N GLU A 208 -8.73 -20.48 10.26
CA GLU A 208 -8.30 -20.22 8.90
C GLU A 208 -6.78 -20.05 8.93
N GLN A 209 -6.08 -20.95 8.25
CA GLN A 209 -4.63 -20.92 8.13
C GLN A 209 -4.30 -20.00 6.94
N PHE A 210 -3.48 -18.97 7.17
CA PHE A 210 -2.97 -18.10 6.11
C PHE A 210 -1.75 -18.79 5.50
N TYR A 211 -1.93 -19.40 4.34
CA TYR A 211 -0.94 -20.25 3.69
C TYR A 211 -0.07 -19.46 2.70
N GLU A 212 0.87 -20.17 2.08
CA GLU A 212 1.72 -19.60 1.04
C GLU A 212 0.92 -18.94 -0.10
N GLU A 213 -0.16 -19.58 -0.55
CA GLU A 213 -1.00 -19.03 -1.62
C GLU A 213 -1.74 -17.77 -1.16
N ASP A 214 -2.16 -17.66 0.10
CA ASP A 214 -2.76 -16.44 0.64
C ASP A 214 -1.73 -15.29 0.66
N HIS A 215 -0.45 -15.57 0.91
CA HIS A 215 0.61 -14.57 0.76
C HIS A 215 0.83 -14.16 -0.71
N ARG A 216 0.69 -15.08 -1.66
CA ARG A 216 0.75 -14.78 -3.11
C ARG A 216 -0.45 -13.92 -3.54
N ASP A 217 -1.65 -14.25 -3.07
CA ASP A 217 -2.87 -13.44 -3.24
C ASP A 217 -2.67 -12.04 -2.66
N LEU A 218 -2.15 -11.93 -1.44
CA LEU A 218 -1.88 -10.66 -0.79
C LEU A 218 -0.85 -9.82 -1.57
N ALA A 219 0.18 -10.44 -2.13
CA ALA A 219 1.15 -9.72 -2.98
C ALA A 219 0.49 -9.17 -4.25
N ARG A 220 -0.38 -9.94 -4.91
CA ARG A 220 -1.20 -9.45 -6.04
C ARG A 220 -2.11 -8.30 -5.63
N GLU A 221 -2.68 -8.36 -4.44
CA GLU A 221 -3.54 -7.29 -3.92
C GLU A 221 -2.76 -6.01 -3.59
N VAL A 222 -1.54 -6.13 -3.04
CA VAL A 222 -0.63 -4.98 -2.84
C VAL A 222 -0.30 -4.29 -4.17
N ASP A 223 -0.11 -5.07 -5.24
CA ASP A 223 0.15 -4.53 -6.58
C ASP A 223 -1.05 -3.79 -7.17
N ARG A 224 -2.26 -4.31 -6.91
CA ARG A 224 -3.51 -3.63 -7.26
C ARG A 224 -3.66 -2.32 -6.49
N LEU A 225 -3.43 -2.32 -5.17
CA LEU A 225 -3.50 -1.13 -4.31
C LEU A 225 -2.49 -0.06 -4.73
N GLN A 226 -1.27 -0.46 -5.09
CA GLN A 226 -0.27 0.46 -5.64
C GLN A 226 -0.77 1.14 -6.92
N SER A 227 -1.34 0.34 -7.83
CA SER A 227 -1.86 0.80 -9.12
C SER A 227 -3.10 1.68 -8.96
N LEU A 228 -3.92 1.43 -7.94
CA LEU A 228 -5.05 2.27 -7.54
C LEU A 228 -4.59 3.63 -6.98
N GLY A 229 -3.35 3.73 -6.52
CA GLY A 229 -2.77 4.96 -5.96
C GLY A 229 -2.81 5.02 -4.43
N CYS A 230 -2.92 3.87 -3.75
CA CYS A 230 -2.84 3.81 -2.29
C CYS A 230 -1.36 3.81 -1.81
N HIS A 231 -1.13 4.32 -0.60
CA HIS A 231 0.09 4.08 0.15
C HIS A 231 -0.05 2.77 0.91
N VAL A 232 0.93 1.86 0.83
CA VAL A 232 0.86 0.58 1.57
C VAL A 232 2.12 0.39 2.41
N ILE A 233 1.92 0.03 3.68
CA ILE A 233 2.96 -0.55 4.51
C ILE A 233 2.54 -1.97 4.87
N LEU A 234 3.40 -2.93 4.58
CA LEU A 234 3.20 -4.33 4.95
C LEU A 234 4.31 -4.79 5.89
N THR A 235 3.96 -5.58 6.89
CA THR A 235 4.95 -6.25 7.75
C THR A 235 4.86 -7.76 7.65
N ASN A 236 6.00 -8.44 7.70
CA ASN A 236 6.05 -9.90 7.71
C ASN A 236 7.32 -10.39 8.41
N SER A 237 7.48 -11.71 8.53
CA SER A 237 8.75 -12.34 8.89
C SER A 237 9.83 -12.15 7.80
N ASP A 238 11.09 -12.10 8.21
CA ASP A 238 12.25 -12.16 7.30
C ASP A 238 12.39 -13.55 6.69
N HIS A 239 11.58 -13.82 5.65
CA HIS A 239 11.45 -15.11 4.98
C HIS A 239 11.75 -14.97 3.48
N PRO A 240 12.46 -15.91 2.83
CA PRO A 240 12.85 -15.81 1.42
C PRO A 240 11.69 -15.53 0.46
N LEU A 241 10.54 -16.18 0.68
CA LEU A 241 9.34 -15.93 -0.13
C LEU A 241 8.86 -14.47 -0.05
N VAL A 242 8.95 -13.83 1.12
CA VAL A 242 8.52 -12.43 1.25
C VAL A 242 9.42 -11.52 0.41
N HIS A 243 10.73 -11.77 0.41
CA HIS A 243 11.67 -11.05 -0.45
C HIS A 243 11.37 -11.25 -1.93
N ASP A 244 11.01 -12.46 -2.36
CA ASP A 244 10.64 -12.72 -3.76
C ASP A 244 9.32 -12.04 -4.15
N LEU A 245 8.28 -12.17 -3.32
CA LEU A 245 6.95 -11.59 -3.57
C LEU A 245 6.99 -10.07 -3.69
N TYR A 246 7.78 -9.40 -2.84
CA TYR A 246 7.82 -7.94 -2.77
C TYR A 246 9.11 -7.33 -3.35
N ARG A 247 9.88 -8.09 -4.13
CA ARG A 247 11.20 -7.69 -4.67
C ARG A 247 11.25 -6.35 -5.42
N LYS A 248 10.12 -5.90 -5.94
CA LYS A 248 9.99 -4.63 -6.69
C LYS A 248 9.80 -3.41 -5.79
N HIS A 249 9.54 -3.64 -4.52
CA HIS A 249 9.26 -2.61 -3.52
C HIS A 249 10.44 -2.43 -2.57
N ARG A 250 10.43 -1.34 -1.82
CA ARG A 250 11.44 -1.13 -0.78
C ARG A 250 11.17 -2.09 0.38
N ILE A 251 12.16 -2.92 0.70
CA ILE A 251 12.14 -3.84 1.84
C ILE A 251 13.20 -3.40 2.85
N ASP A 252 12.79 -3.11 4.08
CA ASP A 252 13.70 -2.82 5.20
C ASP A 252 13.61 -3.96 6.23
N ILE A 253 14.76 -4.47 6.68
CA ILE A 253 14.84 -5.53 7.69
C ILE A 253 15.03 -4.88 9.07
N VAL A 254 14.21 -5.29 10.04
CA VAL A 254 14.22 -4.77 11.41
C VAL A 254 14.39 -5.90 12.42
N SER A 255 15.20 -5.66 13.45
CA SER A 255 15.40 -6.66 14.52
C SER A 255 14.21 -6.66 15.48
N SER A 256 13.59 -7.82 15.70
CA SER A 256 12.47 -7.98 16.62
C SER A 256 12.86 -8.84 17.84
N ARG A 257 12.34 -8.48 19.03
CA ARG A 257 12.52 -9.28 20.25
C ARG A 257 11.32 -10.19 20.45
N ARG A 258 11.46 -11.49 20.15
CA ARG A 258 10.39 -12.48 20.32
C ARG A 258 10.23 -12.84 21.81
N LEU A 259 9.43 -12.07 22.55
CA LEU A 259 9.20 -12.24 23.99
C LEU A 259 8.34 -13.46 24.37
N ILE A 260 7.85 -14.22 23.38
CA ILE A 260 6.90 -15.34 23.59
C ILE A 260 7.62 -16.68 23.81
N SER A 261 8.94 -16.78 23.55
CA SER A 261 9.70 -18.02 23.74
C SER A 261 10.13 -18.23 25.20
N CYS A 262 9.81 -19.40 25.76
CA CYS A 262 10.22 -19.84 27.10
C CYS A 262 11.75 -20.11 27.21
N LYS A 263 12.49 -20.17 26.09
CA LYS A 263 13.94 -20.44 26.08
C LYS A 263 14.73 -19.17 25.70
N GLY A 264 15.70 -18.79 26.55
CA GLY A 264 16.48 -17.56 26.44
C GLY A 264 17.27 -17.37 25.12
N ASN A 265 17.71 -18.47 24.49
CA ASN A 265 18.50 -18.45 23.24
C ASN A 265 17.68 -18.29 21.94
N GLY A 266 16.34 -18.25 22.00
CA GLY A 266 15.48 -18.11 20.82
C GLY A 266 14.79 -16.74 20.67
N ARG A 267 15.35 -15.69 21.30
CA ARG A 267 14.68 -14.39 21.51
C ARG A 267 14.96 -13.33 20.45
N SER A 268 15.81 -13.62 19.46
CA SER A 268 16.06 -12.75 18.29
C SER A 268 15.21 -13.21 17.10
N GLY A 269 14.36 -12.30 16.62
CA GLY A 269 13.68 -12.42 15.34
C GLY A 269 14.13 -11.32 14.39
N ARG A 270 13.86 -11.50 13.10
CA ARG A 270 13.92 -10.44 12.11
C ARG A 270 12.56 -10.36 11.44
N ASP A 271 12.06 -9.14 11.34
CA ASP A 271 10.83 -8.83 10.64
C ASP A 271 11.22 -7.94 9.46
N VAL A 272 10.37 -7.92 8.44
CA VAL A 272 10.53 -7.06 7.27
C VAL A 272 9.39 -6.06 7.24
N ILE A 273 9.72 -4.84 6.82
CA ILE A 273 8.77 -3.78 6.50
C ILE A 273 8.88 -3.51 5.01
N VAL A 274 7.80 -3.75 4.29
CA VAL A 274 7.67 -3.43 2.87
C VAL A 274 6.94 -2.10 2.76
N VAL A 275 7.56 -1.14 2.08
CA VAL A 275 6.98 0.19 1.83
C VAL A 275 6.65 0.33 0.36
N VAL A 276 5.37 0.57 0.06
CA VAL A 276 4.86 0.73 -1.30
C VAL A 276 4.28 2.13 -1.44
N SER A 277 4.87 2.91 -2.32
CA SER A 277 4.34 4.22 -2.70
C SER A 277 3.38 4.08 -3.89
N PRO A 278 2.34 4.94 -3.97
CA PRO A 278 1.43 5.01 -5.10
C PRO A 278 2.19 4.98 -6.42
N ALA A 279 1.69 4.22 -7.40
CA ALA A 279 2.19 4.33 -8.75
C ALA A 279 1.97 5.78 -9.25
N PRO A 280 2.90 6.36 -10.02
CA PRO A 280 2.65 7.64 -10.66
C PRO A 280 1.37 7.52 -11.49
N SER A 281 0.32 8.26 -11.14
CA SER A 281 -0.90 8.27 -11.94
C SER A 281 -0.56 8.96 -13.25
N VAL A 282 -0.54 8.21 -14.36
CA VAL A 282 -0.55 8.82 -15.68
C VAL A 282 -1.94 9.44 -15.85
N SER A 283 -2.08 10.73 -15.53
CA SER A 283 -3.38 11.39 -15.62
C SER A 283 -3.82 11.41 -17.08
N SER A 284 -4.97 10.78 -17.36
CA SER A 284 -5.64 10.85 -18.65
C SER A 284 -6.39 12.18 -18.87
N SER A 285 -6.43 13.07 -17.86
CA SER A 285 -7.22 14.30 -17.87
C SER A 285 -6.41 15.55 -18.17
N LEU A 286 -5.22 15.43 -18.78
CA LEU A 286 -4.40 16.60 -19.07
C LEU A 286 -4.95 17.32 -20.31
N LYS A 287 -5.36 18.57 -20.10
CA LYS A 287 -5.51 19.56 -21.17
C LYS A 287 -4.25 19.50 -22.01
N ALA A 288 -4.39 19.32 -23.33
CA ALA A 288 -3.26 19.39 -24.25
C ALA A 288 -2.50 20.69 -23.95
N ASP A 289 -1.27 20.58 -23.44
CA ASP A 289 -0.38 21.72 -23.33
C ASP A 289 -0.30 22.39 -24.70
N ILE A 290 -0.22 23.71 -24.73
CA ILE A 290 -0.06 24.45 -25.99
C ILE A 290 1.27 23.99 -26.60
N LEU A 291 1.17 23.19 -27.66
CA LEU A 291 2.32 22.71 -28.41
C LEU A 291 3.10 23.91 -28.98
N PRO A 292 4.44 23.93 -28.90
CA PRO A 292 5.24 25.04 -29.42
C PRO A 292 4.95 25.33 -30.89
N VAL A 293 4.90 26.62 -31.27
CA VAL A 293 4.66 27.06 -32.66
C VAL A 293 5.71 26.48 -33.61
N GLN A 294 6.94 26.26 -33.13
CA GLN A 294 8.05 25.64 -33.87
C GLN A 294 7.71 24.27 -34.46
N LEU A 295 6.76 23.53 -33.88
CA LEU A 295 6.30 22.25 -34.43
C LEU A 295 5.68 22.38 -35.82
N LYS A 296 5.06 23.53 -36.12
CA LYS A 296 4.46 23.80 -37.43
C LYS A 296 5.49 24.00 -38.55
N GLN A 297 6.76 24.23 -38.19
CA GLN A 297 7.85 24.37 -39.18
C GLN A 297 8.40 23.02 -39.65
N TYR A 298 8.02 21.91 -39.01
CA TYR A 298 8.48 20.60 -39.45
C TYR A 298 7.84 20.22 -40.80
N PRO A 299 8.60 19.75 -41.79
CA PRO A 299 8.06 19.41 -43.10
C PRO A 299 6.99 18.33 -43.01
N ALA A 300 5.80 18.62 -43.53
CA ALA A 300 4.71 17.66 -43.56
C ALA A 300 4.94 16.65 -44.70
N THR A 301 5.09 15.37 -44.35
CA THR A 301 5.11 14.27 -45.32
C THR A 301 3.75 13.56 -45.33
N ARG A 302 3.30 13.08 -46.50
CA ARG A 302 2.10 12.24 -46.63
C ARG A 302 2.38 10.78 -46.23
N PHE A 303 3.07 10.61 -45.11
CA PHE A 303 3.43 9.28 -44.60
C PHE A 303 2.20 8.63 -43.96
N MET A 304 1.83 7.44 -44.45
CA MET A 304 0.71 6.69 -43.90
C MET A 304 1.01 6.27 -42.45
N GLY A 305 0.12 6.58 -41.51
CA GLY A 305 0.35 6.30 -40.08
C GLY A 305 1.19 7.36 -39.34
N SER A 306 1.30 8.57 -39.89
CA SER A 306 1.87 9.71 -39.17
C SER A 306 1.09 10.02 -37.88
N LYS A 307 1.81 10.26 -36.78
CA LYS A 307 1.25 10.58 -35.46
C LYS A 307 1.03 12.08 -35.25
N ASN A 308 1.02 12.88 -36.33
CA ASN A 308 0.91 14.34 -36.25
C ASN A 308 -0.32 14.83 -35.46
N LYS A 309 -1.45 14.11 -35.58
CA LYS A 309 -2.68 14.43 -34.84
C LYS A 309 -2.64 14.04 -33.36
N LEU A 310 -1.68 13.21 -32.94
CA LEU A 310 -1.54 12.67 -31.58
C LEU A 310 -0.42 13.35 -30.78
N LEU A 311 0.23 14.38 -31.33
CA LEU A 311 1.40 14.99 -30.68
C LEU A 311 1.06 15.60 -29.32
N GLY A 312 -0.16 16.13 -29.15
CA GLY A 312 -0.61 16.71 -27.89
C GLY A 312 -0.75 15.65 -26.80
N GLU A 313 -1.35 14.52 -27.14
CA GLU A 313 -1.55 13.37 -26.25
C GLU A 313 -0.23 12.66 -25.93
N ILE A 314 0.66 12.52 -26.92
CA ILE A 314 1.99 11.97 -26.69
C ILE A 314 2.78 12.86 -25.72
N TRP A 315 2.74 14.17 -25.92
CA TRP A 315 3.42 15.11 -25.02
C TRP A 315 2.81 15.11 -23.62
N SER A 316 1.48 15.09 -23.50
CA SER A 316 0.81 15.15 -22.19
C SER A 316 1.12 13.93 -21.32
N VAL A 317 1.33 12.77 -21.93
CA VAL A 317 1.80 11.57 -21.22
C VAL A 317 3.30 11.68 -20.93
N ALA A 318 4.11 12.01 -21.95
CA ALA A 318 5.55 12.02 -21.81
C ALA A 318 6.04 13.08 -20.81
N SER A 319 5.44 14.27 -20.76
CA SER A 319 5.85 15.38 -19.89
C SER A 319 5.77 15.06 -18.39
N GLN A 320 5.07 13.99 -18.01
CA GLN A 320 4.96 13.50 -16.64
C GLN A 320 6.24 12.81 -16.15
N PHE A 321 7.12 12.40 -17.07
CA PHE A 321 8.38 11.76 -16.75
C PHE A 321 9.52 12.79 -16.71
N ARG A 322 10.49 12.59 -15.79
CA ARG A 322 11.77 13.33 -15.81
C ARG A 322 12.78 12.58 -16.68
N PHE A 323 13.08 13.12 -17.85
CA PHE A 323 14.05 12.57 -18.80
C PHE A 323 14.68 13.68 -19.64
N GLU A 324 15.87 13.41 -20.16
CA GLU A 324 16.64 14.33 -21.02
C GLU A 324 16.84 13.80 -22.44
N ARG A 325 16.76 12.47 -22.62
CA ARG A 325 17.06 11.78 -23.88
C ARG A 325 15.89 10.93 -24.33
N VAL A 326 15.63 10.91 -25.63
CA VAL A 326 14.60 10.11 -26.29
C VAL A 326 15.24 9.30 -27.41
N ILE A 327 14.88 8.03 -27.50
CA ILE A 327 15.24 7.16 -28.62
C ILE A 327 13.97 6.85 -29.40
N ASP A 328 13.85 7.39 -30.60
CA ASP A 328 12.75 7.14 -31.54
C ASP A 328 13.16 6.05 -32.53
N LEU A 329 12.87 4.80 -32.21
CA LEU A 329 13.28 3.64 -33.02
C LEU A 329 12.48 3.47 -34.32
N PHE A 330 11.36 4.19 -34.46
CA PHE A 330 10.41 4.05 -35.56
C PHE A 330 9.98 5.44 -36.04
N SER A 331 10.97 6.24 -36.43
CA SER A 331 10.77 7.67 -36.67
C SER A 331 9.71 7.95 -37.72
N GLY A 332 9.57 7.10 -38.75
CA GLY A 332 8.57 7.19 -39.80
C GLY A 332 8.55 8.56 -40.45
N SER A 333 7.53 9.37 -40.12
CA SER A 333 7.40 10.75 -40.59
C SER A 333 8.25 11.78 -39.81
N GLY A 334 8.97 11.39 -38.76
CA GLY A 334 9.84 12.22 -37.92
C GLY A 334 9.15 13.16 -36.93
N VAL A 335 7.82 13.27 -36.98
CA VAL A 335 7.06 14.28 -36.21
C VAL A 335 7.14 14.10 -34.69
N VAL A 336 7.26 12.85 -34.21
CA VAL A 336 7.34 12.55 -32.76
C VAL A 336 8.74 12.87 -32.23
N GLY A 337 9.79 12.40 -32.91
CA GLY A 337 11.16 12.81 -32.59
C GLY A 337 11.33 14.33 -32.60
N TYR A 338 10.76 15.03 -33.59
CA TYR A 338 10.83 16.49 -33.62
C TYR A 338 10.07 17.18 -32.49
N LEU A 339 8.91 16.65 -32.07
CA LEU A 339 8.20 17.11 -30.86
C LEU A 339 9.14 17.14 -29.66
N PHE A 340 9.84 16.05 -29.38
CA PHE A 340 10.75 15.98 -28.24
C PHE A 340 11.96 16.92 -28.39
N LYS A 341 12.50 17.06 -29.60
CA LYS A 341 13.59 18.01 -29.88
C LYS A 341 13.19 19.45 -29.55
N VAL A 342 12.01 19.88 -30.00
CA VAL A 342 11.49 21.23 -29.76
C VAL A 342 11.23 21.48 -28.27
N GLN A 343 10.94 20.42 -27.50
CA GLN A 343 10.80 20.47 -26.04
C GLN A 343 12.16 20.41 -25.30
N GLY A 344 13.27 20.61 -26.03
CA GLY A 344 14.62 20.66 -25.47
C GLY A 344 15.21 19.30 -25.10
N LYS A 345 14.62 18.19 -25.57
CA LYS A 345 15.16 16.85 -25.35
C LYS A 345 16.21 16.51 -26.41
N THR A 346 17.24 15.76 -26.02
CA THR A 346 18.15 15.14 -26.99
C THR A 346 17.45 13.94 -27.62
N VAL A 347 17.39 13.86 -28.94
CA VAL A 347 16.67 12.81 -29.65
C VAL A 347 17.65 12.03 -30.52
N MET A 348 17.60 10.71 -30.42
CA MET A 348 18.26 9.78 -31.33
C MET A 348 17.16 9.06 -32.11
N SER A 349 17.24 9.05 -33.44
CA SER A 349 16.21 8.55 -34.34
C SER A 349 16.72 7.39 -35.18
N ASN A 350 15.87 6.39 -35.39
CA ASN A 350 16.10 5.27 -36.27
C ASN A 350 14.80 4.89 -37.01
N ASP A 351 14.94 4.18 -38.11
CA ASP A 351 13.82 3.55 -38.81
C ASP A 351 14.31 2.36 -39.63
N HIS A 352 13.41 1.42 -39.92
CA HIS A 352 13.68 0.34 -40.86
C HIS A 352 13.82 0.86 -42.30
N MET A 353 13.05 1.88 -42.68
CA MET A 353 13.16 2.52 -43.98
C MET A 353 14.34 3.49 -44.00
N ALA A 354 15.34 3.22 -44.84
CA ALA A 354 16.55 4.03 -44.95
C ALA A 354 16.27 5.53 -45.20
N MET A 355 15.25 5.85 -46.00
CA MET A 355 14.84 7.22 -46.27
C MET A 355 14.34 7.93 -44.99
N SER A 356 13.45 7.29 -44.23
CA SER A 356 12.94 7.83 -42.97
C SER A 356 14.04 8.01 -41.92
N ALA A 357 14.92 7.02 -41.77
CA ALA A 357 16.05 7.10 -40.85
C ALA A 357 17.00 8.25 -41.22
N THR A 358 17.35 8.38 -42.50
CA THR A 358 18.24 9.44 -43.00
C THR A 358 17.62 10.82 -42.78
N PHE A 359 16.33 10.98 -43.12
CA PHE A 359 15.60 12.23 -42.92
C PHE A 359 15.52 12.63 -41.44
N ALA A 360 15.23 11.67 -40.56
CA ALA A 360 15.16 11.92 -39.12
C ALA A 360 16.53 12.33 -38.55
N ARG A 361 17.62 11.67 -38.96
CA ARG A 361 18.98 12.07 -38.55
C ARG A 361 19.30 13.49 -39.02
N ALA A 362 19.01 13.82 -40.27
CA ALA A 362 19.31 15.13 -40.85
C ALA A 362 18.48 16.28 -40.25
N MET A 363 17.22 16.05 -39.89
CA MET A 363 16.31 17.10 -39.42
C MET A 363 16.17 17.15 -37.89
N ILE A 364 16.37 16.01 -37.22
CA ILE A 364 16.11 15.84 -35.78
C ILE A 364 17.40 15.66 -34.98
N GLU A 365 18.32 14.78 -35.38
CA GLU A 365 19.59 14.64 -34.62
C GLU A 365 20.55 15.80 -34.88
N ASN A 366 20.64 16.24 -36.12
CA ASN A 366 21.50 17.36 -36.53
C ASN A 366 21.18 18.65 -35.76
N GLY A 367 22.18 19.22 -35.10
CA GLY A 367 22.02 20.41 -34.25
C GLY A 367 22.54 21.70 -34.88
N ASP A 368 23.47 21.60 -35.83
CA ASP A 368 24.37 22.69 -36.19
C ASP A 368 24.78 22.71 -37.66
N THR A 369 24.62 21.60 -38.39
CA THR A 369 25.11 21.50 -39.77
C THR A 369 24.04 21.99 -40.73
N LEU A 370 24.33 23.07 -41.45
CA LEU A 370 23.51 23.57 -42.55
C LEU A 370 24.24 23.35 -43.87
N LEU A 371 23.50 22.92 -44.88
CA LEU A 371 24.01 22.87 -46.24
C LEU A 371 24.16 24.32 -46.75
N PRO A 372 25.29 24.70 -47.38
CA PRO A 372 25.43 25.99 -48.04
C PRO A 372 24.30 26.20 -49.06
N GLU A 373 23.81 27.44 -49.17
CA GLU A 373 22.66 27.76 -50.03
C GLU A 373 22.90 27.38 -51.50
N GLU A 374 24.11 27.61 -52.02
CA GLU A 374 24.50 27.22 -53.37
C GLU A 374 24.41 25.71 -53.61
N GLU A 375 24.91 24.89 -52.67
CA GLU A 375 24.82 23.43 -52.76
C GLU A 375 23.37 22.94 -52.66
N ALA A 376 22.54 23.59 -51.83
CA ALA A 376 21.13 23.28 -51.72
C ALA A 376 20.39 23.56 -53.04
N TRP A 377 20.72 24.66 -53.73
CA TRP A 377 20.14 24.98 -55.04
C TRP A 377 20.55 23.96 -56.11
N MET A 378 21.79 23.48 -56.09
CA MET A 378 22.25 22.44 -57.03
C MET A 378 21.45 21.14 -56.92
N LEU A 379 20.98 20.76 -55.72
CA LEU A 379 20.15 19.56 -55.52
C LEU A 379 18.74 19.67 -56.12
N LEU A 380 18.28 20.89 -56.43
CA LEU A 380 16.99 21.17 -57.06
C LEU A 380 17.08 21.23 -58.58
N GLU A 381 18.28 21.21 -59.16
CA GLU A 381 18.46 21.19 -60.60
C GLU A 381 17.94 19.85 -61.19
N PRO A 382 17.08 19.88 -62.23
CA PRO A 382 16.54 18.66 -62.79
C PRO A 382 17.64 17.82 -63.46
N ILE A 383 17.96 16.68 -62.86
CA ILE A 383 18.89 15.71 -63.46
C ILE A 383 18.06 14.70 -64.25
N GLN A 384 18.10 14.81 -65.59
CA GLN A 384 17.56 13.83 -66.57
C GLN A 384 16.01 13.68 -66.61
N PRO A 385 15.44 13.15 -67.71
CA PRO A 385 13.98 13.01 -67.82
C PRO A 385 13.45 12.01 -66.79
N VAL A 386 12.45 12.47 -66.03
CA VAL A 386 11.81 11.70 -64.96
C VAL A 386 10.97 10.57 -65.56
N ASP A 387 11.17 9.33 -65.09
CA ASP A 387 10.30 8.20 -65.42
C ASP A 387 8.89 8.44 -64.87
N ARG A 388 7.90 8.43 -65.77
CA ARG A 388 6.48 8.65 -65.45
C ARG A 388 5.71 7.35 -65.25
N PHE A 389 6.38 6.23 -65.01
CA PHE A 389 5.76 4.92 -64.81
C PHE A 389 4.65 4.96 -63.74
N VAL A 390 4.91 5.52 -62.56
CA VAL A 390 3.93 5.55 -61.47
C VAL A 390 2.71 6.39 -61.85
N GLU A 391 2.90 7.62 -62.36
CA GLU A 391 1.83 8.51 -62.83
C GLU A 391 0.95 7.88 -63.91
N ARG A 392 1.54 7.04 -64.77
CA ARG A 392 0.83 6.39 -65.88
C ARG A 392 0.17 5.07 -65.51
N THR A 393 0.61 4.41 -64.44
CA THR A 393 0.22 3.03 -64.11
C THR A 393 -0.74 2.96 -62.94
N PHE A 394 -0.62 3.88 -61.97
CA PHE A 394 -1.45 3.96 -60.77
C PHE A 394 -2.17 5.30 -60.73
#